data_AF-A0A9E0TP57-F1
#
_entry.id   AF-A0A9E0TP57-F1
#
_cell.length_a   1.000
_cell.length_b   1.000
_cell.length_c   1.000
_cell.angle_alpha   90.00
_cell.angle_beta   90.00
_cell.angle_gamma   90.00
#
_symmetry.space_group_name_H-M   'P 1'
#
loop_
_entity.id
_entity.type
_entity.pdbx_description
1 polymer ?
#
loop_
_entity_poly.entity_id
_entity_poly.type
_entity_poly.pdbx_seq_one_letter_code
_entity_poly.pdbx_strand_id
1 'polypeptide(L)'
;MNTPLHPRLASLFELMDILESSAQEILRDARRNFRPGKSRTKRGATLRPSVDTPLWNALIPLVRARLRRRGDRALLARELSVHPSRITEFFDRPSAMPDAERTLLLLLWLNRTNSPLDQRKRARE
;
A
#
# COMPACT_ATOMS: atom_id res chain seq x y z
N MET A 1 29.63 11.08 -5.17
CA MET A 1 29.93 10.08 -4.13
C MET A 1 28.87 8.98 -4.23
N ASN A 2 29.22 7.80 -4.72
CA ASN A 2 28.32 6.64 -4.71
C ASN A 2 28.45 5.97 -3.34
N THR A 3 27.61 6.36 -2.39
CA THR A 3 27.49 5.61 -1.14
C THR A 3 26.84 4.27 -1.47
N PRO A 4 27.49 3.12 -1.21
CA PRO A 4 26.86 1.82 -1.46
C PRO A 4 25.58 1.73 -0.61
N LEU A 5 24.43 1.75 -1.27
CA LEU A 5 23.14 1.59 -0.61
C LEU A 5 23.07 0.19 -0.01
N HIS A 6 22.67 0.11 1.25
CA HIS A 6 22.43 -1.17 1.90
C HIS A 6 21.40 -1.99 1.08
N PRO A 7 21.58 -3.30 0.84
CA PRO A 7 20.72 -4.08 -0.06
C PRO A 7 19.22 -4.00 0.26
N ARG A 8 18.85 -3.90 1.55
CA ARG A 8 17.45 -3.73 1.97
C ARG A 8 16.85 -2.37 1.60
N LEU A 9 17.68 -1.34 1.48
CA LEU A 9 17.25 -0.02 1.03
C LEU A 9 17.10 -0.04 -0.49
N ALA A 10 18.01 -0.70 -1.21
CA ALA A 10 17.90 -0.87 -2.66
C ALA A 10 16.57 -1.51 -3.07
N SER A 11 16.15 -2.60 -2.42
CA SER A 11 14.86 -3.25 -2.72
C SER A 11 13.64 -2.38 -2.38
N LEU A 12 13.76 -1.48 -1.39
CA LEU A 12 12.71 -0.52 -1.08
C LEU A 12 12.62 0.56 -2.17
N PHE A 13 13.75 1.03 -2.69
CA PHE A 13 13.78 1.96 -3.83
C PHE A 13 13.15 1.35 -5.09
N GLU A 14 13.49 0.10 -5.42
CA GLU A 14 12.84 -0.62 -6.54
C GLU A 14 11.31 -0.70 -6.38
N LEU A 15 10.83 -0.98 -5.15
CA LEU A 15 9.39 -0.98 -4.87
C LEU A 15 8.78 0.42 -5.05
N MET A 16 9.48 1.48 -4.63
CA MET A 16 9.02 2.86 -4.79
C MET A 16 8.92 3.26 -6.27
N ASP A 17 9.89 2.88 -7.10
CA ASP A 17 9.88 3.16 -8.54
C ASP A 17 8.71 2.47 -9.25
N ILE A 18 8.43 1.22 -8.90
CA ILE A 18 7.26 0.47 -9.39
C ILE A 18 5.97 1.18 -8.95
N LEU A 19 5.89 1.57 -7.68
CA LEU A 19 4.70 2.22 -7.13
C LEU A 19 4.43 3.56 -7.80
N GLU A 20 5.47 4.37 -8.01
CA GLU A 20 5.37 5.64 -8.72
C GLU A 20 4.87 5.43 -10.15
N SER A 21 5.48 4.50 -10.88
CA SER A 21 5.11 4.19 -12.27
C SER A 21 3.63 3.76 -12.38
N SER A 22 3.19 2.83 -11.51
CA SER A 22 1.79 2.39 -11.46
C SER A 22 0.83 3.53 -11.06
N ALA A 23 1.23 4.40 -10.14
CA ALA A 23 0.42 5.53 -9.71
C ALA A 23 0.23 6.55 -10.85
N GLN A 24 1.28 6.82 -11.62
CA GLN A 24 1.20 7.70 -12.79
C GLN A 24 0.26 7.12 -13.85
N GLU A 25 0.30 5.82 -14.10
CA GLU A 25 -0.59 5.13 -15.04
C GLU A 25 -2.06 5.21 -14.59
N ILE A 26 -2.34 4.87 -13.32
CA ILE A 26 -3.68 4.99 -12.72
C ILE A 26 -4.19 6.43 -12.82
N LEU A 27 -3.34 7.42 -12.57
CA LEU A 27 -3.73 8.82 -12.68
C LEU A 27 -4.07 9.22 -14.11
N ARG A 28 -3.31 8.76 -15.11
CA ARG A 28 -3.59 9.01 -16.53
C ARG A 28 -4.94 8.43 -16.93
N ASP A 29 -5.19 7.18 -16.57
CA ASP A 29 -6.47 6.50 -16.84
C ASP A 29 -7.64 7.16 -16.12
N ALA A 30 -7.44 7.55 -14.86
CA ALA A 30 -8.45 8.24 -14.09
C ALA A 30 -8.80 9.59 -14.69
N ARG A 31 -7.80 10.38 -15.14
CA ARG A 31 -8.01 11.66 -15.83
C ARG A 31 -8.77 11.49 -17.14
N ARG A 32 -8.45 10.43 -17.91
CA ARG A 32 -9.14 10.12 -19.18
C ARG A 32 -10.63 9.82 -18.97
N ASN A 33 -10.97 9.20 -17.84
CA ASN A 33 -12.34 8.82 -17.50
C ASN A 33 -13.02 9.79 -16.51
N PHE A 34 -12.36 10.89 -16.14
CA PHE A 34 -12.83 11.78 -15.08
C PHE A 34 -14.01 12.63 -15.55
N ARG A 35 -15.12 12.54 -14.82
CA ARG A 35 -16.23 13.48 -14.94
C ARG A 35 -16.15 14.48 -13.77
N PRO A 36 -16.07 15.80 -14.02
CA PRO A 36 -16.02 16.78 -12.95
C PRO A 36 -17.35 16.79 -12.20
N GLY A 37 -17.32 16.43 -10.91
CA GLY A 37 -18.52 16.43 -10.06
C GLY A 37 -18.25 16.23 -8.57
N LYS A 38 -17.00 16.39 -8.10
CA LYS A 38 -16.66 16.03 -6.72
C LYS A 38 -16.85 17.20 -5.75
N SER A 39 -17.70 16.97 -4.75
CA SER A 39 -17.89 17.83 -3.59
C SER A 39 -16.56 18.09 -2.87
N ARG A 40 -16.29 19.35 -2.53
CA ARG A 40 -15.09 19.77 -1.79
C ARG A 40 -15.03 19.03 -0.46
N THR A 41 -13.96 18.28 -0.22
CA THR A 41 -13.72 17.62 1.06
C THR A 41 -13.60 18.68 2.15
N LYS A 42 -14.37 18.55 3.23
CA LYS A 42 -14.32 19.48 4.38
C LYS A 42 -12.93 19.44 5.01
N ARG A 43 -12.39 20.61 5.38
CA ARG A 43 -11.10 20.73 6.09
C ARG A 43 -11.14 19.91 7.38
N GLY A 44 -10.12 19.09 7.61
CA GLY A 44 -10.05 18.18 8.78
C GLY A 44 -10.72 16.81 8.60
N ALA A 45 -11.32 16.52 7.43
CA ALA A 45 -11.83 15.18 7.16
C ALA A 45 -10.68 14.19 6.91
N THR A 46 -10.84 12.95 7.38
CA THR A 46 -9.92 11.84 7.06
C THR A 46 -9.84 11.64 5.55
N LEU A 47 -8.61 11.56 5.03
CA LEU A 47 -8.38 11.31 3.62
C LEU A 47 -9.01 9.97 3.21
N ARG A 48 -9.78 9.99 2.12
CA ARG A 48 -10.42 8.79 1.57
C ARG A 48 -9.80 8.42 0.23
N PRO A 49 -9.67 7.12 -0.07
CA PRO A 49 -9.20 6.66 -1.37
C PRO A 49 -10.02 7.27 -2.51
N SER A 50 -9.31 7.83 -3.49
CA SER A 50 -9.91 8.53 -4.62
C SER A 50 -8.96 8.66 -5.80
N VAL A 51 -9.44 9.21 -6.92
CA VAL A 51 -8.61 9.61 -8.07
C VAL A 51 -7.40 10.46 -7.66
N ASP A 52 -7.54 11.25 -6.60
CA ASP A 52 -6.50 12.15 -6.10
C ASP A 52 -5.48 11.45 -5.19
N THR A 53 -5.64 10.14 -4.94
CA THR A 53 -4.72 9.32 -4.12
C THR A 53 -4.10 8.19 -4.95
N PRO A 54 -3.42 8.48 -6.07
CA PRO A 54 -2.99 7.47 -7.04
C PRO A 54 -1.96 6.49 -6.46
N LEU A 55 -1.04 6.96 -5.60
CA LEU A 55 -0.05 6.11 -4.92
C LEU A 55 -0.72 5.07 -4.03
N TRP A 56 -1.73 5.48 -3.26
CA TRP A 56 -2.48 4.56 -2.42
C TRP A 56 -3.27 3.54 -3.26
N ASN A 57 -3.88 4.00 -4.36
CA ASN A 57 -4.61 3.12 -5.27
C ASN A 57 -3.71 2.07 -5.91
N ALA A 58 -2.47 2.44 -6.26
CA ALA A 58 -1.46 1.51 -6.75
C ALA A 58 -1.00 0.50 -5.68
N LEU A 59 -0.98 0.92 -4.41
CA LEU A 59 -0.53 0.08 -3.29
C LEU A 59 -1.54 -1.02 -2.92
N ILE A 60 -2.85 -0.72 -2.97
CA ILE A 60 -3.93 -1.67 -2.62
C ILE A 60 -3.77 -3.05 -3.31
N PRO A 61 -3.66 -3.15 -4.65
CA PRO A 61 -3.55 -4.45 -5.31
C PRO A 61 -2.28 -5.22 -4.92
N LEU A 62 -1.16 -4.52 -4.69
CA LEU A 62 0.09 -5.15 -4.23
C LEU A 62 -0.11 -5.81 -2.86
N VAL A 63 -0.78 -5.12 -1.93
CA VAL A 63 -1.07 -5.67 -0.60
C VAL A 63 -2.08 -6.81 -0.68
N ARG A 64 -3.20 -6.62 -1.41
CA ARG A 64 -4.26 -7.64 -1.55
C ARG A 64 -3.73 -8.97 -2.08
N ALA A 65 -2.80 -8.94 -3.04
CA ALA A 65 -2.17 -10.14 -3.59
C ALA A 65 -1.47 -11.01 -2.52
N ARG A 66 -1.07 -10.40 -1.40
CA ARG A 66 -0.32 -11.01 -0.28
C ARG A 66 -1.19 -11.33 0.94
N LEU A 67 -2.49 -11.01 0.90
CA LEU A 67 -3.46 -11.25 1.98
C LEU A 67 -4.41 -12.44 1.70
N ARG A 68 -3.92 -13.43 0.93
CA ARG A 68 -4.77 -14.53 0.44
C ARG A 68 -4.97 -15.66 1.45
N ARG A 69 -4.04 -15.85 2.41
CA ARG A 69 -4.13 -16.96 3.37
C ARG A 69 -4.96 -16.55 4.59
N ARG A 70 -5.57 -17.56 5.21
CA ARG A 70 -6.28 -17.38 6.49
C ARG A 70 -5.28 -16.88 7.52
N GLY A 71 -5.62 -15.78 8.22
CA GLY A 71 -4.77 -15.19 9.25
C GLY A 71 -3.84 -14.06 8.78
N ASP A 72 -3.53 -13.95 7.48
CA ASP A 72 -2.65 -12.88 6.95
C ASP A 72 -3.14 -11.48 7.33
N ARG A 73 -4.45 -11.27 7.27
CA ARG A 73 -5.09 -10.00 7.67
C ARG A 73 -4.86 -9.69 9.14
N ALA A 74 -4.95 -10.68 10.03
CA ALA A 74 -4.76 -10.50 11.46
C ALA A 74 -3.28 -10.21 11.77
N LEU A 75 -2.36 -10.87 11.07
CA LEU A 75 -0.92 -10.59 11.19
C LEU A 75 -0.58 -9.18 10.71
N LEU A 76 -1.12 -8.76 9.55
CA LEU A 76 -0.92 -7.39 9.07
C LEU A 76 -1.50 -6.36 10.04
N ALA A 77 -2.67 -6.60 10.63
CA ALA A 77 -3.25 -5.72 11.64
C ALA A 77 -2.31 -5.51 12.85
N ARG A 78 -1.65 -6.58 13.31
CA ARG A 78 -0.67 -6.53 14.40
C ARG A 78 0.58 -5.75 13.99
N GLU A 79 1.11 -5.98 12.79
CA GLU A 79 2.27 -5.24 12.25
C GLU A 79 2.01 -3.74 12.11
N LEU A 80 0.79 -3.36 11.73
CA LEU A 80 0.39 -1.96 11.59
C LEU A 80 -0.09 -1.34 12.91
N SER A 81 -0.15 -2.11 14.01
CA SER A 81 -0.68 -1.69 15.30
C SER A 81 -2.09 -1.09 15.20
N VAL A 82 -2.98 -1.77 14.45
CA VAL A 82 -4.39 -1.37 14.26
C VAL A 82 -5.35 -2.51 14.58
N HIS A 83 -6.60 -2.16 14.86
CA HIS A 83 -7.66 -3.15 15.00
C HIS A 83 -7.87 -3.93 13.68
N PRO A 84 -8.09 -5.26 13.68
CA PRO A 84 -8.25 -6.05 12.44
C PRO A 84 -9.33 -5.55 11.47
N SER A 85 -10.38 -4.91 11.96
CA SER A 85 -11.41 -4.29 11.10
C SER A 85 -10.86 -3.19 10.20
N ARG A 86 -9.79 -2.49 10.61
CA ARG A 86 -9.15 -1.44 9.80
C ARG A 86 -8.51 -2.00 8.54
N ILE A 87 -8.03 -3.24 8.56
CA ILE A 87 -7.49 -3.90 7.36
C ILE A 87 -8.57 -4.04 6.28
N THR A 88 -9.79 -4.38 6.69
CA THR A 88 -10.95 -4.42 5.78
C THR A 88 -11.26 -3.02 5.24
N GLU A 89 -11.22 -1.98 6.08
CA GLU A 89 -11.47 -0.58 5.66
C GLU A 89 -10.38 -0.01 4.74
N PHE A 90 -9.13 -0.47 4.88
CA PHE A 90 -8.03 -0.02 4.03
C PHE A 90 -8.03 -0.74 2.69
N PHE A 91 -8.20 -2.06 2.71
CA PHE A 91 -7.94 -2.88 1.53
C PHE A 91 -9.20 -3.48 0.92
N ASP A 92 -10.18 -3.98 1.65
CA ASP A 92 -11.33 -4.68 1.06
C ASP A 92 -12.46 -3.71 0.68
N ARG A 93 -12.75 -2.75 1.56
CA ARG A 93 -13.72 -1.66 1.41
C ARG A 93 -12.97 -0.34 1.63
N PRO A 94 -12.21 0.17 0.64
CA PRO A 94 -11.28 1.29 0.79
C PRO A 94 -11.99 2.60 1.15
N SER A 95 -12.45 2.70 2.40
CA SER A 95 -13.24 3.79 2.97
C SER A 95 -12.39 4.72 3.83
N ALA A 96 -11.19 4.27 4.19
CA ALA A 96 -10.19 5.00 4.96
C ALA A 96 -8.79 4.78 4.37
N MET A 97 -7.90 5.74 4.61
CA MET A 97 -6.47 5.58 4.40
C MET A 97 -5.75 5.49 5.75
N PRO A 98 -4.69 4.65 5.87
CA PRO A 98 -3.80 4.72 7.02
C PRO A 98 -3.08 6.07 7.05
N ASP A 99 -2.64 6.49 8.24
CA ASP A 99 -1.74 7.63 8.35
C ASP A 99 -0.34 7.31 7.77
N ALA A 100 0.53 8.32 7.76
CA ALA A 100 1.87 8.21 7.19
C ALA A 100 2.72 7.13 7.87
N GLU A 101 2.64 6.99 9.19
CA GLU A 101 3.40 5.99 9.95
C GLU A 101 2.96 4.58 9.58
N ARG A 102 1.65 4.30 9.60
CA ARG A 102 1.13 2.98 9.19
C ARG A 102 1.42 2.71 7.71
N THR A 103 1.43 3.73 6.86
CA THR A 103 1.80 3.58 5.45
C THR A 103 3.27 3.18 5.29
N LEU A 104 4.18 3.77 6.07
CA LEU A 104 5.59 3.38 6.07
C LEU A 104 5.78 1.94 6.57
N LEU A 105 5.10 1.57 7.66
CA LEU A 105 5.12 0.18 8.16
C LEU A 105 4.60 -0.82 7.12
N LEU A 106 3.55 -0.44 6.39
CA LEU A 106 2.99 -1.24 5.30
C LEU A 106 3.99 -1.44 4.15
N LEU A 107 4.72 -0.40 3.75
CA LEU A 107 5.77 -0.49 2.74
C LEU A 107 6.93 -1.39 3.19
N LEU A 108 7.33 -1.28 4.47
CA LEU A 108 8.35 -2.17 5.04
C LEU A 108 7.87 -3.63 5.10
N TRP A 109 6.61 -3.86 5.43
CA TRP A 109 5.99 -5.19 5.38
C TRP A 109 5.95 -5.73 3.94
N LEU A 110 5.57 -4.91 2.96
CA LEU A 110 5.59 -5.29 1.55
C LEU A 110 7.01 -5.65 1.09
N ASN A 111 8.01 -4.85 1.43
CA ASN A 111 9.40 -5.13 1.07
C ASN A 111 9.89 -6.47 1.66
N ARG A 112 9.57 -6.76 2.93
CA ARG A 112 9.87 -8.05 3.56
C ARG A 112 9.20 -9.21 2.84
N THR A 113 7.91 -9.08 2.54
CA THR A 113 7.13 -10.13 1.86
C THR A 113 7.48 -10.29 0.38
N ASN A 114 8.09 -9.27 -0.24
CA ASN A 114 8.65 -9.37 -1.59
C ASN A 114 9.96 -10.15 -1.63
N SER A 115 10.66 -10.30 -0.50
CA SER A 115 11.93 -11.00 -0.44
C SER A 115 11.74 -12.52 -0.70
N PRO A 116 12.52 -13.13 -1.62
CA PRO A 116 12.45 -14.57 -1.90
C PRO A 116 12.71 -15.46 -0.67
N LEU A 117 13.48 -14.96 0.29
CA LEU A 117 13.81 -15.66 1.53
C LEU A 117 12.59 -15.85 2.44
N ASP A 118 11.66 -14.88 2.42
CA ASP A 118 10.48 -14.89 3.28
C ASP A 118 9.37 -15.76 2.68
N GLN A 119 9.29 -15.85 1.34
CA GLN A 119 8.42 -16.79 0.64
C GLN A 119 8.74 -18.25 1.00
N ARG A 120 10.04 -18.58 1.22
CA ARG A 120 10.49 -19.92 1.62
C ARG A 120 10.09 -20.27 3.06
N LYS A 121 10.12 -19.30 3.98
CA LYS A 121 9.63 -19.51 5.36
C LYS A 121 8.13 -19.78 5.37
N ARG A 122 7.36 -18.98 4.63
CA ARG A 122 5.91 -19.16 4.47
C ARG A 122 5.51 -20.43 3.71
N ALA A 123 6.40 -21.06 2.94
CA ALA A 123 6.11 -22.32 2.27
C ALA A 123 6.30 -23.56 3.18
N ARG A 124 6.94 -23.37 4.34
CA ARG A 124 7.25 -24.44 5.31
C ARG A 124 6.30 -24.46 6.52
N GLU A 125 5.52 -23.40 6.70
CA GLU A 125 4.43 -23.27 7.68
C GLU A 125 3.08 -23.57 7.03
#